data_AF-A0A0M5ITT6-F1
#
_entry.id   AF-A0A0M5ITT6-F1
#
_cell.length_a   1.000
_cell.length_b   1.000
_cell.length_c   1.000
_cell.angle_alpha   90.00
_cell.angle_beta   90.00
_cell.angle_gamma   90.00
#
_symmetry.space_group_name_H-M   'P 1'
#
loop_
_entity.id
_entity.type
_entity.pdbx_description
1 polymer ?
#
loop_
_entity_poly.entity_id
_entity_poly.type
_entity_poly.pdbx_seq_one_letter_code
_entity_poly.pdbx_strand_id
1 'polypeptide(L)'
;MTTDRTEQDEARRAAAELARQEAIEAAPFVSVTIQSSGIHPSTSRMITIDVATLTTDLEPVETFHAVLDSKTDPGPFHLHGVTEVEFASAKRFGQILKSLDRLIDGRTLLIHNSARVWGFIVAEAKRAMNDAARANRNNNRGNRRGGRGRRRQRVGHIPRPVTIIDTLASARRQAIVLDDVRIRGVAHTLGIDAPPAQASVERAQRPHEEVCREDTLLVADLFRTLEQGGPLAEIDPSSIRADKFGLQRSIIRVQAQEAEPTLANPGTYEPGKTLIAGMEVVVAPEIEMDPDIIIQACVDANLAYSEKLTRQTSVVVCNQTRDIDGKAMHAQRKGIPLLSDVAFMAAVKRVKEGVEKQ
;
A
#
# COMPACT_ATOMS: atom_id res chain seq x y z
N MET A 1 -6.27 -2.86 -50.18
CA MET A 1 -7.06 -2.03 -49.24
C MET A 1 -7.01 -2.55 -47.79
N THR A 2 -6.88 -3.85 -47.53
CA THR A 2 -6.73 -4.41 -46.16
C THR A 2 -5.31 -4.35 -45.59
N THR A 3 -4.28 -4.45 -46.43
CA THR A 3 -2.86 -4.34 -46.05
C THR A 3 -2.50 -2.94 -45.55
N ASP A 4 -2.87 -1.91 -46.31
CA ASP A 4 -2.64 -0.48 -45.99
C ASP A 4 -3.27 -0.07 -44.64
N ARG A 5 -4.46 -0.58 -44.31
CA ARG A 5 -5.10 -0.32 -43.01
C ARG A 5 -4.38 -0.99 -41.83
N THR A 6 -3.77 -2.15 -42.07
CA THR A 6 -3.03 -2.88 -41.02
C THR A 6 -1.70 -2.21 -40.74
N GLU A 7 -1.00 -1.78 -41.79
CA GLU A 7 0.25 -1.00 -41.70
C GLU A 7 0.01 0.35 -41.01
N GLN A 8 -1.08 1.06 -41.34
CA GLN A 8 -1.48 2.30 -40.67
C GLN A 8 -1.80 2.08 -39.17
N ASP A 9 -2.48 0.99 -38.82
CA ASP A 9 -2.78 0.64 -37.43
C ASP A 9 -1.51 0.27 -36.64
N GLU A 10 -0.54 -0.41 -37.27
CA GLU A 10 0.76 -0.73 -36.68
C GLU A 10 1.62 0.52 -36.47
N ALA A 11 1.74 1.38 -37.49
CA ALA A 11 2.47 2.65 -37.39
C ALA A 11 1.90 3.54 -36.28
N ARG A 12 0.56 3.61 -36.16
CA ARG A 12 -0.11 4.35 -35.08
C ARG A 12 0.21 3.77 -33.70
N ARG A 13 0.30 2.44 -33.56
CA ARG A 13 0.68 1.80 -32.29
C ARG A 13 2.13 2.06 -31.95
N ALA A 14 3.04 1.96 -32.93
CA ALA A 14 4.45 2.26 -32.74
C ALA A 14 4.68 3.72 -32.31
N ALA A 15 4.01 4.68 -32.98
CA ALA A 15 4.08 6.09 -32.60
C ALA A 15 3.51 6.36 -31.20
N ALA A 16 2.42 5.69 -30.82
CA ALA A 16 1.84 5.80 -29.49
C ALA A 16 2.76 5.21 -28.40
N GLU A 17 3.46 4.11 -28.70
CA GLU A 17 4.42 3.50 -27.78
C GLU A 17 5.67 4.37 -27.62
N LEU A 18 6.18 4.95 -28.71
CA LEU A 18 7.30 5.90 -28.64
C LEU A 18 6.95 7.13 -27.80
N ALA A 19 5.79 7.76 -28.05
CA ALA A 19 5.34 8.91 -27.27
C ALA A 19 5.12 8.55 -25.79
N ARG A 20 4.68 7.31 -25.51
CA ARG A 20 4.55 6.81 -24.13
C ARG A 20 5.92 6.70 -23.48
N GLN A 21 6.90 6.13 -24.18
CA GLN A 21 8.26 5.97 -23.68
C GLN A 21 8.91 7.32 -23.39
N GLU A 22 8.81 8.28 -24.31
CA GLU A 22 9.28 9.66 -24.11
C GLU A 22 8.61 10.33 -22.90
N ALA A 23 7.31 10.11 -22.70
CA ALA A 23 6.60 10.63 -21.53
C ALA A 23 6.98 9.95 -20.21
N ILE A 24 7.43 8.70 -20.24
CA ILE A 24 7.97 8.01 -19.06
C ILE A 24 9.38 8.52 -18.77
N GLU A 25 10.21 8.70 -19.79
CA GLU A 25 11.57 9.22 -19.64
C GLU A 25 11.59 10.67 -19.12
N ALA A 26 10.67 11.52 -19.60
CA ALA A 26 10.52 12.89 -19.11
C ALA A 26 9.98 12.97 -17.68
N ALA A 27 9.17 11.98 -17.25
CA ALA A 27 8.56 11.94 -15.93
C ALA A 27 8.63 10.51 -15.35
N PRO A 28 9.80 10.05 -14.88
CA PRO A 28 10.00 8.65 -14.49
C PRO A 28 9.33 8.28 -13.15
N PHE A 29 8.92 9.26 -12.37
CA PHE A 29 8.26 9.07 -11.08
C PHE A 29 6.77 9.39 -11.17
N VAL A 30 6.00 8.77 -10.28
CA VAL A 30 4.59 9.10 -10.08
C VAL A 30 4.27 9.03 -8.59
N SER A 31 3.78 10.12 -8.02
CA SER A 31 3.28 10.16 -6.66
C SER A 31 1.77 9.96 -6.64
N VAL A 32 1.27 9.17 -5.68
CA VAL A 32 -0.16 8.87 -5.54
C VAL A 32 -0.60 8.94 -4.07
N THR A 33 -1.70 9.65 -3.82
CA THR A 33 -2.40 9.61 -2.53
C THR A 33 -3.87 9.23 -2.71
N ILE A 34 -4.48 8.72 -1.64
CA ILE A 34 -5.88 8.32 -1.64
C ILE A 34 -6.58 8.69 -0.34
N GLN A 35 -7.90 8.81 -0.42
CA GLN A 35 -8.82 8.82 0.70
C GLN A 35 -9.77 7.63 0.55
N SER A 36 -10.18 7.03 1.68
CA SER A 36 -11.01 5.82 1.67
C SER A 36 -12.02 5.82 2.80
N SER A 37 -13.14 5.12 2.63
CA SER A 37 -14.22 5.02 3.63
C SER A 37 -13.88 4.16 4.86
N GLY A 38 -12.65 3.65 4.92
CA GLY A 38 -12.17 2.81 6.01
C GLY A 38 -10.75 2.30 5.72
N ILE A 39 -10.27 1.40 6.56
CA ILE A 39 -8.84 1.00 6.58
C ILE A 39 -8.54 -0.29 5.79
N HIS A 40 -9.54 -1.08 5.39
CA HIS A 40 -9.34 -2.37 4.73
C HIS A 40 -9.88 -2.34 3.28
N PRO A 41 -9.02 -2.55 2.26
CA PRO A 41 -9.45 -2.61 0.86
C PRO A 41 -10.49 -3.69 0.51
N SER A 42 -10.56 -4.78 1.28
CA SER A 42 -11.53 -5.85 1.04
C SER A 42 -12.97 -5.47 1.40
N THR A 43 -13.15 -4.59 2.40
CA THR A 43 -14.48 -4.20 2.92
C THR A 43 -14.84 -2.74 2.70
N SER A 44 -13.86 -1.87 2.48
CA SER A 44 -14.06 -0.43 2.27
C SER A 44 -13.89 -0.03 0.81
N ARG A 45 -14.15 1.24 0.50
CA ARG A 45 -14.07 1.79 -0.86
C ARG A 45 -13.14 2.97 -0.92
N MET A 46 -12.47 3.14 -2.05
CA MET A 46 -11.71 4.35 -2.35
C MET A 46 -12.68 5.51 -2.63
N ILE A 47 -12.42 6.66 -2.01
CA ILE A 47 -13.22 7.88 -2.11
C ILE A 47 -12.56 8.90 -3.02
N THR A 48 -11.24 9.00 -2.98
CA THR A 48 -10.49 9.93 -3.81
C THR A 48 -9.14 9.33 -4.15
N ILE A 49 -8.63 9.70 -5.33
CA ILE A 49 -7.26 9.48 -5.74
C ILE A 49 -6.73 10.77 -6.37
N ASP A 50 -5.53 11.16 -5.95
CA ASP A 50 -4.75 12.23 -6.57
C ASP A 50 -3.39 11.68 -7.02
N VAL A 51 -2.96 12.10 -8.20
CA VAL A 51 -1.78 11.57 -8.90
C VAL A 51 -1.00 12.73 -9.48
N ALA A 52 0.33 12.70 -9.35
CA ALA A 52 1.24 13.59 -10.04
C ALA A 52 2.38 12.78 -10.66
N THR A 53 2.57 12.87 -11.98
CA THR A 53 3.79 12.41 -12.64
C THR A 53 4.87 13.46 -12.46
N LEU A 54 6.11 13.02 -12.22
CA LEU A 54 7.18 13.90 -11.78
C LEU A 54 8.46 13.63 -12.59
N THR A 55 9.19 14.70 -12.89
CA THR A 55 10.53 14.63 -13.49
C THR A 55 11.54 13.97 -12.53
N THR A 56 12.78 13.78 -12.97
CA THR A 56 13.89 13.38 -12.09
C THR A 56 14.14 14.38 -10.96
N ASP A 57 13.83 15.66 -11.20
CA ASP A 57 13.89 16.72 -10.22
C ASP A 57 12.58 16.84 -9.41
N LEU A 58 11.72 15.81 -9.46
CA LEU A 58 10.44 15.72 -8.76
C LEU A 58 9.47 16.87 -9.04
N GLU A 59 9.70 17.62 -10.11
CA GLU A 59 8.79 18.67 -10.56
C GLU A 59 7.56 18.03 -11.24
N PRO A 60 6.34 18.47 -10.92
CA PRO A 60 5.12 17.90 -11.49
C PRO A 60 4.97 18.22 -12.98
N VAL A 61 4.75 17.18 -13.79
CA VAL A 61 4.55 17.29 -15.25
C VAL A 61 3.08 17.20 -15.61
N GLU A 62 2.40 16.17 -15.12
CA GLU A 62 0.96 15.97 -15.31
C GLU A 62 0.32 15.55 -13.99
N THR A 63 -0.81 16.19 -13.67
CA THR A 63 -1.58 15.91 -12.47
C THR A 63 -2.98 15.42 -12.78
N PHE A 64 -3.52 14.55 -11.95
CA PHE A 64 -4.86 13.98 -12.09
C PHE A 64 -5.55 13.84 -10.73
N HIS A 65 -6.76 14.37 -10.62
CA HIS A 65 -7.61 14.25 -9.44
C HIS A 65 -8.95 13.60 -9.78
N ALA A 66 -9.44 12.73 -8.91
CA ALA A 66 -10.79 12.19 -9.02
C ALA A 66 -11.41 11.84 -7.67
N VAL A 67 -12.61 12.37 -7.43
CA VAL A 67 -13.57 11.86 -6.45
C VAL A 67 -14.31 10.65 -7.03
N LEU A 68 -14.50 9.62 -6.20
CA LEU A 68 -14.99 8.31 -6.61
C LEU A 68 -16.31 7.94 -5.95
N ASP A 69 -17.19 7.32 -6.75
CA ASP A 69 -18.45 6.75 -6.28
C ASP A 69 -18.17 5.46 -5.49
N SER A 70 -18.27 5.57 -4.16
CA SER A 70 -18.16 4.47 -3.21
C SER A 70 -19.32 3.47 -3.30
N LYS A 71 -20.42 3.77 -4.00
CA LYS A 71 -21.67 2.97 -4.05
C LYS A 71 -22.30 2.67 -2.67
N THR A 72 -21.70 3.17 -1.60
CA THR A 72 -22.03 2.96 -0.19
C THR A 72 -21.77 4.27 0.55
N ASP A 73 -22.24 4.38 1.78
CA ASP A 73 -21.86 5.48 2.67
C ASP A 73 -20.33 5.67 2.67
N PRO A 74 -19.81 6.85 2.27
CA PRO A 74 -18.38 7.15 2.28
C PRO A 74 -17.81 7.30 3.70
N GLY A 75 -18.68 7.33 4.72
CA GLY A 75 -18.30 7.59 6.10
C GLY A 75 -18.30 9.08 6.43
N PRO A 76 -17.84 9.45 7.63
CA PRO A 76 -17.90 10.84 8.08
C PRO A 76 -16.91 11.74 7.31
N PHE A 77 -17.37 12.94 6.97
CA PHE A 77 -16.62 13.96 6.20
C PHE A 77 -15.17 14.15 6.67
N HIS A 78 -14.93 14.24 7.98
CA HIS A 78 -13.59 14.49 8.53
C HIS A 78 -12.56 13.38 8.25
N LEU A 79 -12.99 12.20 7.77
CA LEU A 79 -12.10 11.12 7.36
C LEU A 79 -11.69 11.20 5.88
N HIS A 80 -12.48 11.84 5.02
CA HIS A 80 -12.24 11.84 3.58
C HIS A 80 -12.24 13.22 2.92
N GLY A 81 -12.72 14.29 3.56
CA GLY A 81 -12.59 15.69 3.10
C GLY A 81 -13.51 16.11 1.95
N VAL A 82 -14.29 15.19 1.38
CA VAL A 82 -15.13 15.44 0.20
C VAL A 82 -16.51 15.97 0.59
N THR A 83 -16.91 17.10 0.04
CA THR A 83 -18.24 17.70 0.22
C THR A 83 -19.32 16.98 -0.59
N GLU A 84 -20.60 17.16 -0.22
CA GLU A 84 -21.73 16.61 -1.00
C GLU A 84 -21.74 17.12 -2.45
N VAL A 85 -21.32 18.37 -2.67
CA VAL A 85 -21.24 18.98 -4.01
C VAL A 85 -20.17 18.29 -4.86
N GLU A 86 -18.99 18.01 -4.30
CA GLU A 86 -17.93 17.29 -5.00
C GLU A 86 -18.35 15.85 -5.34
N PHE A 87 -19.08 15.19 -4.44
CA PHE A 87 -19.64 13.86 -4.72
C PHE A 87 -20.64 13.84 -5.88
N ALA A 88 -21.32 14.95 -6.18
CA ALA A 88 -22.23 15.02 -7.34
C ALA A 88 -21.50 14.77 -8.68
N SER A 89 -20.18 15.01 -8.72
CA SER A 89 -19.32 14.77 -9.88
C SER A 89 -18.51 13.47 -9.82
N ALA A 90 -18.77 12.62 -8.81
CA ALA A 90 -17.97 11.43 -8.54
C ALA A 90 -17.97 10.45 -9.72
N LYS A 91 -16.78 9.94 -10.03
CA LYS A 91 -16.55 8.98 -11.11
C LYS A 91 -16.58 7.56 -10.58
N ARG A 92 -17.00 6.61 -11.39
CA ARG A 92 -16.75 5.19 -11.13
C ARG A 92 -15.28 4.89 -11.42
N PHE A 93 -14.66 4.04 -10.60
CA PHE A 93 -13.26 3.67 -10.78
C PHE A 93 -12.93 3.15 -12.20
N GLY A 94 -13.83 2.36 -12.79
CA GLY A 94 -13.66 1.86 -14.16
C GLY A 94 -13.63 2.93 -15.26
N GLN A 95 -14.10 4.15 -14.98
CA GLN A 95 -13.99 5.30 -15.91
C GLN A 95 -12.59 5.93 -15.88
N ILE A 96 -11.88 5.83 -14.75
CA ILE A 96 -10.56 6.45 -14.57
C ILE A 96 -9.40 5.46 -14.76
N LEU A 97 -9.68 4.15 -14.72
CA LEU A 97 -8.63 3.12 -14.68
C LEU A 97 -7.62 3.20 -15.83
N LYS A 98 -8.05 3.51 -17.06
CA LYS A 98 -7.11 3.70 -18.19
C LYS A 98 -6.20 4.91 -18.04
N SER A 99 -6.69 5.97 -17.40
CA SER A 99 -5.87 7.14 -17.09
C SER A 99 -4.83 6.78 -16.04
N LEU A 100 -5.21 6.01 -15.02
CA LEU A 100 -4.28 5.49 -14.02
C LEU A 100 -3.23 4.56 -14.64
N ASP A 101 -3.63 3.63 -15.52
CA ASP A 101 -2.69 2.78 -16.27
C ASP A 101 -1.65 3.64 -17.00
N ARG A 102 -2.09 4.66 -17.76
CA ARG A 102 -1.19 5.55 -18.51
C ARG A 102 -0.23 6.34 -17.60
N LEU A 103 -0.73 6.83 -16.46
CA LEU A 103 0.04 7.66 -15.54
C LEU A 103 1.02 6.83 -14.70
N ILE A 104 0.68 5.59 -14.33
CA ILE A 104 1.47 4.80 -13.38
C ILE A 104 2.37 3.78 -14.07
N ASP A 105 1.93 3.18 -15.18
CA ASP A 105 2.70 2.12 -15.82
C ASP A 105 4.08 2.56 -16.26
N GLY A 106 5.09 1.74 -15.98
CA GLY A 106 6.47 1.99 -16.41
C GLY A 106 7.22 3.02 -15.56
N ARG A 107 6.57 3.60 -14.54
CA ARG A 107 7.16 4.58 -13.62
C ARG A 107 7.44 4.00 -12.25
N THR A 108 8.34 4.64 -11.51
CA THR A 108 8.53 4.39 -10.08
C THR A 108 7.40 5.06 -9.30
N LEU A 109 6.61 4.25 -8.59
CA LEU A 109 5.45 4.71 -7.83
C LEU A 109 5.85 5.12 -6.41
N LEU A 110 5.72 6.40 -6.09
CA LEU A 110 5.94 6.97 -4.78
C LEU A 110 4.62 7.00 -4.01
N ILE A 111 4.55 6.31 -2.88
CA ILE A 111 3.36 6.27 -2.01
C ILE A 111 3.77 6.28 -0.54
N HIS A 112 2.83 6.67 0.31
CA HIS A 112 2.99 6.62 1.77
C HIS A 112 2.10 5.52 2.33
N ASN A 113 2.66 4.54 3.04
CA ASN A 113 1.94 3.36 3.53
C ASN A 113 1.40 2.49 2.37
N SER A 114 2.35 1.89 1.65
CA SER A 114 2.13 1.11 0.42
C SER A 114 1.08 0.01 0.59
N ALA A 115 1.14 -0.73 1.70
CA ALA A 115 0.24 -1.85 1.95
C ALA A 115 -1.24 -1.43 1.86
N ARG A 116 -1.56 -0.23 2.34
CA ARG A 116 -2.91 0.34 2.25
C ARG A 116 -3.18 0.98 0.89
N VAL A 117 -2.34 1.93 0.46
CA VAL A 117 -2.60 2.72 -0.75
C VAL A 117 -2.66 1.82 -1.99
N TRP A 118 -1.63 0.99 -2.17
CA TRP A 118 -1.58 0.01 -3.26
C TRP A 118 -2.69 -1.05 -3.13
N GLY A 119 -3.02 -1.46 -1.90
CA GLY A 119 -4.16 -2.32 -1.60
C GLY A 119 -5.48 -1.83 -2.16
N PHE A 120 -5.81 -0.55 -1.95
CA PHE A 120 -7.01 0.05 -2.50
C PHE A 120 -6.97 0.15 -4.04
N ILE A 121 -5.84 0.55 -4.63
CA ILE A 121 -5.68 0.62 -6.09
C ILE A 121 -5.93 -0.75 -6.73
N VAL A 122 -5.27 -1.80 -6.22
CA VAL A 122 -5.42 -3.17 -6.70
C VAL A 122 -6.86 -3.66 -6.52
N ALA A 123 -7.47 -3.42 -5.36
CA ALA A 123 -8.83 -3.87 -5.07
C ALA A 123 -9.87 -3.19 -5.98
N GLU A 124 -9.80 -1.88 -6.16
CA GLU A 124 -10.72 -1.14 -7.03
C GLU A 124 -10.52 -1.48 -8.51
N ALA A 125 -9.28 -1.69 -8.96
CA ALA A 125 -9.00 -2.15 -10.33
C ALA A 125 -9.60 -3.53 -10.58
N LYS A 126 -9.40 -4.50 -9.66
CA LYS A 126 -10.02 -5.83 -9.74
C LYS A 126 -11.54 -5.74 -9.76
N ARG A 127 -12.17 -4.90 -8.92
CA ARG A 127 -13.62 -4.68 -8.92
C ARG A 127 -14.10 -4.13 -10.26
N ALA A 128 -13.45 -3.10 -10.80
CA ALA A 128 -13.80 -2.49 -12.08
C ALA A 128 -13.69 -3.48 -13.25
N MET A 129 -12.60 -4.25 -13.29
CA MET A 129 -12.40 -5.31 -14.30
C MET A 129 -13.49 -6.39 -14.21
N ASN A 130 -13.83 -6.82 -12.99
CA ASN A 130 -14.88 -7.81 -12.76
C ASN A 130 -16.27 -7.29 -13.16
N ASP A 131 -16.60 -6.03 -12.85
CA ASP A 131 -17.86 -5.38 -13.23
C ASP A 131 -17.99 -5.31 -14.76
N ALA A 132 -16.93 -4.90 -15.47
CA ALA A 132 -16.91 -4.86 -16.93
C ALA A 132 -17.04 -6.25 -17.56
N ALA A 133 -16.36 -7.26 -17.00
CA ALA A 133 -16.47 -8.65 -17.45
C ALA A 133 -17.90 -9.20 -17.26
N ARG A 134 -18.55 -8.90 -16.12
CA ARG A 134 -19.95 -9.26 -15.84
C ARG A 134 -20.89 -8.59 -16.84
N ALA A 135 -20.75 -7.28 -17.07
CA ALA A 135 -21.56 -6.55 -18.04
C ALA A 135 -21.45 -7.13 -19.47
N ASN A 136 -20.23 -7.44 -19.91
CA ASN A 136 -19.98 -8.06 -21.22
C ASN A 136 -20.62 -9.45 -21.35
N ARG A 137 -20.62 -10.27 -20.28
CA ARG A 137 -21.28 -11.59 -20.28
C ARG A 137 -22.81 -11.47 -20.36
N ASN A 138 -23.41 -10.56 -19.60
CA ASN A 138 -24.86 -10.34 -19.62
C ASN A 138 -25.35 -9.88 -21.00
N ASN A 139 -24.60 -8.98 -21.64
CA ASN A 139 -24.92 -8.51 -22.99
C ASN A 139 -24.89 -9.64 -24.03
N ASN A 140 -23.97 -10.60 -23.89
CA ASN A 140 -23.86 -11.72 -24.82
C ASN A 140 -25.03 -12.73 -24.69
N ARG A 141 -25.65 -12.84 -23.50
CA ARG A 141 -26.85 -13.66 -23.28
C ARG A 141 -28.10 -13.03 -23.91
N GLY A 142 -28.24 -11.71 -23.81
CA GLY A 142 -29.35 -10.96 -24.44
C GLY A 142 -29.28 -10.94 -25.98
N ASN A 143 -28.08 -11.06 -26.55
CA ASN A 143 -27.86 -10.97 -27.99
C ASN A 143 -28.17 -12.26 -28.78
N ARG A 144 -28.61 -13.36 -28.13
CA ARG A 144 -29.19 -14.53 -28.83
C ARG A 144 -30.56 -14.24 -29.45
N ARG A 145 -31.15 -13.07 -29.20
CA ARG A 145 -32.42 -12.57 -29.79
C ARG A 145 -32.22 -11.37 -30.73
N GLY A 146 -31.20 -11.40 -31.60
CA GLY A 146 -31.13 -10.52 -32.78
C GLY A 146 -30.81 -9.03 -32.55
N GLY A 147 -30.33 -8.63 -31.37
CA GLY A 147 -29.93 -7.25 -31.10
C GLY A 147 -28.58 -6.87 -31.74
N ARG A 148 -28.46 -5.65 -32.28
CA ARG A 148 -27.16 -5.06 -32.68
C ARG A 148 -26.19 -5.12 -31.48
N GLY A 149 -25.11 -5.89 -31.61
CA GLY A 149 -24.17 -6.16 -30.52
C GLY A 149 -23.59 -4.88 -29.92
N ARG A 150 -23.88 -4.62 -28.64
CA ARG A 150 -23.31 -3.49 -27.89
C ARG A 150 -21.80 -3.70 -27.74
N ARG A 151 -20.99 -2.66 -28.04
CA ARG A 151 -19.52 -2.71 -28.02
C ARG A 151 -19.03 -3.18 -26.64
N ARG A 152 -18.12 -4.17 -26.62
CA ARG A 152 -17.52 -4.70 -25.37
C ARG A 152 -16.92 -3.56 -24.54
N GLN A 153 -17.29 -3.51 -23.26
CA GLN A 153 -16.68 -2.59 -22.30
C GLN A 153 -15.28 -3.09 -21.96
N ARG A 154 -14.27 -2.36 -22.41
CA ARG A 154 -12.87 -2.55 -22.01
C ARG A 154 -12.51 -1.47 -21.00
N VAL A 155 -12.46 -1.86 -19.73
CA VAL A 155 -11.79 -1.08 -18.68
C VAL A 155 -10.30 -1.41 -18.73
N GLY A 156 -9.46 -0.59 -18.09
CA GLY A 156 -8.00 -0.78 -18.05
C GLY A 156 -7.56 -2.07 -17.34
N HIS A 157 -6.37 -2.08 -16.76
CA HIS A 157 -5.85 -3.19 -15.96
C HIS A 157 -5.50 -2.75 -14.54
N ILE A 158 -4.88 -3.63 -13.76
CA ILE A 158 -4.23 -3.21 -12.51
C ILE A 158 -2.96 -2.47 -12.94
N PRO A 159 -2.71 -1.22 -12.51
CA PRO A 159 -1.52 -0.47 -12.91
C PRO A 159 -0.22 -1.25 -12.65
N ARG A 160 0.82 -0.96 -13.45
CA ARG A 160 2.08 -1.71 -13.49
C ARG A 160 3.28 -0.78 -13.32
N PRO A 161 3.49 -0.22 -12.12
CA PRO A 161 4.72 0.50 -11.84
C PRO A 161 5.91 -0.45 -11.94
N VAL A 162 7.12 0.07 -12.19
CA VAL A 162 8.35 -0.75 -12.20
C VAL A 162 8.81 -1.09 -10.79
N THR A 163 8.63 -0.15 -9.86
CA THR A 163 8.99 -0.27 -8.45
C THR A 163 8.03 0.59 -7.64
N ILE A 164 7.76 0.19 -6.40
CA ILE A 164 6.97 0.98 -5.44
C ILE A 164 7.90 1.41 -4.32
N ILE A 165 7.91 2.70 -4.01
CA ILE A 165 8.63 3.27 -2.87
C ILE A 165 7.62 3.63 -1.78
N ASP A 166 7.81 3.09 -0.57
CA ASP A 166 6.99 3.42 0.60
C ASP A 166 7.73 4.40 1.52
N THR A 167 7.31 5.67 1.54
CA THR A 167 7.96 6.70 2.35
C THR A 167 7.82 6.47 3.85
N LEU A 168 6.73 5.86 4.33
CA LEU A 168 6.56 5.56 5.76
C LEU A 168 7.48 4.41 6.20
N ALA A 169 7.56 3.36 5.38
CA ALA A 169 8.45 2.24 5.67
C ALA A 169 9.93 2.65 5.53
N SER A 170 10.26 3.53 4.58
CA SER A 170 11.60 4.10 4.43
C SER A 170 12.01 4.89 5.68
N ALA A 171 11.12 5.75 6.20
CA ALA A 171 11.41 6.50 7.43
C ALA A 171 11.72 5.59 8.63
N ARG A 172 10.97 4.50 8.78
CA ARG A 172 11.20 3.49 9.83
C ARG A 172 12.53 2.75 9.66
N ARG A 173 12.89 2.37 8.42
CA ARG A 173 14.18 1.74 8.10
C ARG A 173 15.38 2.62 8.43
N GLN A 174 15.18 3.94 8.43
CA GLN A 174 16.19 4.94 8.78
C GLN A 174 16.17 5.32 10.27
N ALA A 175 15.51 4.52 11.11
CA ALA A 175 15.40 4.73 12.56
C ALA A 175 14.78 6.09 12.97
N ILE A 176 13.99 6.70 12.09
CA ILE A 176 13.30 7.95 12.40
C ILE A 176 12.14 7.64 13.35
N VAL A 177 12.15 8.27 14.53
CA VAL A 177 11.07 8.17 15.50
C VAL A 177 9.91 9.05 15.05
N LEU A 178 8.72 8.46 14.91
CA LEU A 178 7.54 9.12 14.34
C LEU A 178 6.43 9.23 15.39
N ASP A 179 6.10 10.45 15.81
CA ASP A 179 4.94 10.71 16.67
C ASP A 179 3.62 10.68 15.88
N ASP A 180 3.70 10.99 14.57
CA ASP A 180 2.57 11.00 13.67
C ASP A 180 2.96 10.38 12.32
N VAL A 181 2.41 9.20 12.07
CA VAL A 181 2.69 8.39 10.87
C VAL A 181 1.93 8.85 9.62
N ARG A 182 1.22 9.99 9.66
CA ARG A 182 0.58 10.59 8.48
C ARG A 182 1.62 11.37 7.68
N ILE A 183 1.38 11.54 6.38
CA ILE A 183 2.29 12.24 5.43
C ILE A 183 2.84 13.54 6.03
N ARG A 184 1.96 14.45 6.47
CA ARG A 184 2.35 15.74 7.08
C ARG A 184 3.09 15.61 8.42
N GLY A 185 2.78 14.57 9.21
CA GLY A 185 3.46 14.30 10.47
C GLY A 185 4.89 13.83 10.26
N VAL A 186 5.10 12.93 9.30
CA VAL A 186 6.43 12.48 8.90
C VAL A 186 7.21 13.64 8.26
N ALA A 187 6.58 14.46 7.42
CA ALA A 187 7.21 15.63 6.83
C ALA A 187 7.72 16.62 7.89
N HIS A 188 6.88 16.93 8.88
CA HIS A 188 7.28 17.77 10.02
C HIS A 188 8.46 17.17 10.79
N THR A 189 8.45 15.86 11.03
CA THR A 189 9.54 15.16 11.73
C THR A 189 10.87 15.27 10.96
N LEU A 190 10.80 15.28 9.63
CA LEU A 190 11.94 15.44 8.74
C LEU A 190 12.34 16.90 8.48
N GLY A 191 11.65 17.87 9.10
CA GLY A 191 11.91 19.30 8.90
C GLY A 191 11.51 19.83 7.53
N ILE A 192 10.64 19.13 6.80
CA ILE A 192 10.07 19.60 5.54
C ILE A 192 8.97 20.60 5.86
N ASP A 193 9.00 21.76 5.19
CA ASP A 193 7.96 22.78 5.34
C ASP A 193 6.63 22.25 4.82
N ALA A 194 5.71 21.98 5.74
CA ALA A 194 4.41 21.40 5.45
C ALA A 194 3.36 21.92 6.43
N PRO A 195 2.12 22.16 5.98
CA PRO A 195 1.04 22.49 6.90
C PRO A 195 0.82 21.38 7.94
N PRO A 196 0.34 21.71 9.15
CA PRO A 196 0.25 20.76 10.25
C PRO A 196 -0.69 19.58 9.95
N ALA A 197 -0.37 18.41 10.48
CA ALA A 197 -1.19 17.21 10.31
C ALA A 197 -2.54 17.29 11.05
N GLN A 198 -2.63 18.11 12.10
CA GLN A 198 -3.84 18.30 12.89
C GLN A 198 -4.99 18.88 12.04
N ALA A 199 -6.21 18.44 12.33
CA ALA A 199 -7.38 18.99 11.67
C ALA A 199 -7.55 20.47 12.04
N SER A 200 -7.81 21.31 11.04
CA SER A 200 -8.10 22.73 11.24
C SER A 200 -9.36 23.13 10.46
N VAL A 201 -10.07 24.13 10.97
CA VAL A 201 -11.24 24.71 10.29
C VAL A 201 -10.82 25.32 8.95
N GLU A 202 -9.66 25.98 8.93
CA GLU A 202 -9.08 26.54 7.71
C GLU A 202 -8.88 25.47 6.64
N ARG A 203 -8.24 24.33 6.96
CA ARG A 203 -8.06 23.25 5.99
C ARG A 203 -9.39 22.63 5.55
N ALA A 204 -10.36 22.53 6.46
CA ALA A 204 -11.68 21.99 6.15
C ALA A 204 -12.48 22.88 5.18
N GLN A 205 -12.12 24.16 5.02
CA GLN A 205 -12.74 25.10 4.09
C GLN A 205 -12.05 25.15 2.71
N ARG A 206 -10.89 24.51 2.57
CA ARG A 206 -10.14 24.49 1.31
C ARG A 206 -10.73 23.48 0.32
N PRO A 207 -10.60 23.71 -0.99
CA PRO A 207 -10.99 22.71 -1.99
C PRO A 207 -10.28 21.38 -1.76
N HIS A 208 -11.04 20.27 -1.81
CA HIS A 208 -10.50 18.94 -1.50
C HIS A 208 -9.35 18.54 -2.42
N GLU A 209 -9.44 18.90 -3.71
CA GLU A 209 -8.38 18.66 -4.69
C GLU A 209 -7.05 19.31 -4.28
N GLU A 210 -7.06 20.55 -3.80
CA GLU A 210 -5.84 21.24 -3.40
C GLU A 210 -5.17 20.56 -2.21
N VAL A 211 -5.95 20.15 -1.21
CA VAL A 211 -5.42 19.46 -0.02
C VAL A 211 -4.83 18.10 -0.41
N CYS A 212 -5.50 17.37 -1.30
CA CYS A 212 -4.97 16.12 -1.83
C CYS A 212 -3.69 16.34 -2.64
N ARG A 213 -3.64 17.39 -3.47
CA ARG A 213 -2.47 17.72 -4.29
C ARG A 213 -1.26 18.02 -3.43
N GLU A 214 -1.44 18.80 -2.36
CA GLU A 214 -0.37 19.05 -1.39
C GLU A 214 0.16 17.76 -0.78
N ASP A 215 -0.73 16.86 -0.33
CA ASP A 215 -0.31 15.58 0.23
C ASP A 215 0.44 14.74 -0.81
N THR A 216 0.00 14.73 -2.08
CA THR A 216 0.67 14.02 -3.17
C THR A 216 2.06 14.57 -3.47
N LEU A 217 2.23 15.89 -3.51
CA LEU A 217 3.55 16.49 -3.72
C LEU A 217 4.46 16.29 -2.50
N LEU A 218 3.90 16.35 -1.29
CA LEU A 218 4.64 16.10 -0.06
C LEU A 218 5.18 14.67 0.03
N VAL A 219 4.51 13.68 -0.56
CA VAL A 219 5.07 12.32 -0.71
C VAL A 219 6.33 12.31 -1.59
N ALA A 220 6.41 13.16 -2.61
CA ALA A 220 7.62 13.30 -3.41
C ALA A 220 8.76 13.97 -2.62
N ASP A 221 8.45 15.02 -1.86
CA ASP A 221 9.43 15.69 -0.98
C ASP A 221 9.97 14.75 0.11
N LEU A 222 9.08 13.93 0.69
CA LEU A 222 9.46 12.87 1.62
C LEU A 222 10.42 11.89 0.94
N PHE A 223 10.10 11.42 -0.27
CA PHE A 223 10.97 10.54 -1.03
C PHE A 223 12.36 11.15 -1.24
N ARG A 224 12.46 12.40 -1.71
CA ARG A 224 13.74 13.11 -1.88
C ARG A 224 14.56 13.17 -0.60
N THR A 225 13.91 13.53 0.50
CA THR A 225 14.57 13.68 1.80
C THR A 225 15.08 12.32 2.30
N LEU A 226 14.27 11.28 2.17
CA LEU A 226 14.61 9.92 2.60
C LEU A 226 15.67 9.27 1.71
N GLU A 227 15.65 9.51 0.40
CA GLU A 227 16.65 9.02 -0.55
C GLU A 227 18.06 9.55 -0.18
N GLN A 228 18.14 10.80 0.26
CA GLN A 228 19.39 11.41 0.73
C GLN A 228 19.81 10.93 2.12
N GLY A 229 18.84 10.50 2.94
CA GLY A 229 19.04 10.11 4.34
C GLY A 229 19.50 8.66 4.55
N GLY A 230 19.17 7.73 3.64
CA GLY A 230 19.53 6.33 3.81
C GLY A 230 18.72 5.36 2.95
N PRO A 231 18.66 4.07 3.34
CA PRO A 231 17.99 3.06 2.55
C PRO A 231 16.49 3.33 2.40
N LEU A 232 15.97 3.06 1.21
CA LEU A 232 14.55 3.16 0.90
C LEU A 232 13.84 1.81 1.08
N ALA A 233 12.53 1.90 1.29
CA ALA A 233 11.62 0.76 1.23
C ALA A 233 11.12 0.56 -0.20
N GLU A 234 11.97 -0.09 -1.00
CA GLU A 234 11.66 -0.48 -2.37
C GLU A 234 10.89 -1.82 -2.39
N ILE A 235 9.83 -1.87 -3.18
CA ILE A 235 8.95 -3.02 -3.29
C ILE A 235 8.78 -3.36 -4.78
N ASP A 236 9.14 -4.58 -5.15
CA ASP A 236 8.76 -5.17 -6.43
C ASP A 236 7.25 -5.48 -6.41
N PRO A 237 6.43 -4.90 -7.32
CA PRO A 237 5.00 -5.21 -7.41
C PRO A 237 4.69 -6.69 -7.62
N SER A 238 5.63 -7.49 -8.12
CA SER A 238 5.48 -8.93 -8.33
C SER A 238 5.68 -9.74 -7.05
N SER A 239 6.36 -9.19 -6.03
CA SER A 239 6.69 -9.88 -4.78
C SER A 239 5.62 -9.73 -3.69
N ILE A 240 4.54 -9.00 -3.98
CA ILE A 240 3.45 -8.70 -3.05
C ILE A 240 2.11 -9.30 -3.48
N ARG A 241 1.28 -9.64 -2.50
CA ARG A 241 -0.10 -10.08 -2.70
C ARG A 241 -1.03 -9.53 -1.63
N ALA A 242 -2.32 -9.60 -1.91
CA ALA A 242 -3.35 -9.18 -0.96
C ALA A 242 -3.43 -10.15 0.23
N ASP A 243 -3.44 -9.61 1.46
CA ASP A 243 -3.90 -10.36 2.63
C ASP A 243 -5.44 -10.45 2.67
N LYS A 244 -6.00 -11.09 3.70
CA LYS A 244 -7.46 -11.22 3.88
C LYS A 244 -8.22 -9.88 4.00
N PHE A 245 -7.52 -8.80 4.34
CA PHE A 245 -8.07 -7.45 4.41
C PHE A 245 -7.87 -6.66 3.10
N GLY A 246 -7.21 -7.26 2.11
CA GLY A 246 -6.90 -6.64 0.83
C GLY A 246 -5.64 -5.76 0.85
N LEU A 247 -4.92 -5.69 1.97
CA LEU A 247 -3.67 -4.95 2.06
C LEU A 247 -2.59 -5.68 1.26
N GLN A 248 -1.81 -4.97 0.46
CA GLN A 248 -0.69 -5.59 -0.28
C GLN A 248 0.49 -5.77 0.66
N ARG A 249 0.92 -7.01 0.86
CA ARG A 249 2.07 -7.38 1.68
C ARG A 249 2.93 -8.33 0.89
N SER A 250 4.19 -8.47 1.27
CA SER A 250 5.07 -9.47 0.68
C SER A 250 4.46 -10.87 0.74
N ILE A 251 4.72 -11.66 -0.30
CA ILE A 251 4.17 -13.02 -0.41
C ILE A 251 4.57 -13.85 0.83
N ILE A 252 5.82 -13.74 1.28
CA ILE A 252 6.33 -14.41 2.47
C ILE A 252 5.52 -14.04 3.72
N ARG A 253 5.24 -12.76 3.94
CA ARG A 253 4.47 -12.30 5.11
C ARG A 253 3.06 -12.85 5.12
N VAL A 254 2.40 -12.86 3.96
CA VAL A 254 1.05 -13.43 3.86
C VAL A 254 1.08 -14.94 4.03
N GLN A 255 2.07 -15.64 3.44
CA GLN A 255 2.23 -17.10 3.62
C GLN A 255 2.51 -17.48 5.07
N ALA A 256 3.42 -16.77 5.75
CA ALA A 256 3.72 -16.99 7.16
C ALA A 256 2.50 -16.74 8.06
N GLN A 257 1.65 -15.77 7.71
CA GLN A 257 0.40 -15.51 8.42
C GLN A 257 -0.66 -16.60 8.19
N GLU A 258 -0.70 -17.20 7.00
CA GLU A 258 -1.64 -18.27 6.63
C GLU A 258 -1.18 -19.65 7.11
N ALA A 259 0.09 -19.81 7.46
CA ALA A 259 0.65 -21.06 7.92
C ALA A 259 0.03 -21.50 9.26
N GLU A 260 -0.40 -22.75 9.34
CA GLU A 260 -0.87 -23.35 10.57
C GLU A 260 0.33 -23.84 11.41
N PRO A 261 0.49 -23.41 12.67
CA PRO A 261 1.59 -23.90 13.49
C PRO A 261 1.44 -25.39 13.76
N THR A 262 2.50 -26.17 13.54
CA THR A 262 2.55 -27.62 13.81
C THR A 262 3.03 -27.92 15.24
N LEU A 263 3.82 -27.02 15.82
CA LEU A 263 4.36 -27.13 17.17
C LEU A 263 3.46 -26.44 18.19
N ALA A 264 3.43 -26.98 19.40
CA ALA A 264 2.77 -26.37 20.55
C ALA A 264 3.55 -25.12 20.98
N ASN A 265 2.81 -24.06 21.32
CA ASN A 265 3.43 -22.84 21.82
C ASN A 265 3.83 -23.03 23.30
N PRO A 266 5.14 -22.95 23.63
CA PRO A 266 5.65 -23.20 24.98
C PRO A 266 5.40 -22.04 25.95
N GLY A 267 4.78 -20.95 25.49
CA GLY A 267 4.41 -19.79 26.30
C GLY A 267 5.27 -18.56 26.01
N THR A 268 5.25 -17.62 26.95
CA THR A 268 5.93 -16.33 26.83
C THR A 268 7.45 -16.50 26.85
N TYR A 269 8.14 -15.78 25.98
CA TYR A 269 9.59 -15.72 26.00
C TYR A 269 10.09 -15.11 27.32
N GLU A 270 11.15 -15.67 27.88
CA GLU A 270 11.79 -15.11 29.07
C GLU A 270 13.09 -14.40 28.67
N PRO A 271 13.23 -13.08 28.91
CA PRO A 271 14.45 -12.35 28.59
C PRO A 271 15.70 -13.02 29.15
N GLY A 272 16.70 -13.24 28.28
CA GLY A 272 17.95 -13.91 28.63
C GLY A 272 17.95 -15.44 28.42
N LYS A 273 16.79 -16.05 28.17
CA LYS A 273 16.69 -17.46 27.74
C LYS A 273 16.74 -17.58 26.21
N THR A 274 16.74 -18.82 25.72
CA THR A 274 16.65 -19.12 24.28
C THR A 274 15.19 -19.12 23.83
N LEU A 275 14.95 -18.71 22.58
CA LEU A 275 13.68 -18.97 21.91
C LEU A 275 13.48 -20.49 21.76
N ILE A 276 12.22 -20.90 21.70
CA ILE A 276 11.82 -22.31 21.54
C ILE A 276 10.89 -22.37 20.32
N ALA A 277 11.12 -23.32 19.43
CA ALA A 277 10.26 -23.52 18.26
C ALA A 277 8.80 -23.72 18.70
N GLY A 278 7.86 -23.16 17.92
CA GLY A 278 6.44 -23.07 18.27
C GLY A 278 6.03 -21.79 19.01
N MET A 279 6.97 -20.99 19.52
CA MET A 279 6.67 -19.66 20.08
C MET A 279 6.02 -18.75 19.02
N GLU A 280 5.02 -17.97 19.44
CA GLU A 280 4.36 -17.00 18.57
C GLU A 280 5.08 -15.65 18.60
N VAL A 281 5.53 -15.19 17.44
CA VAL A 281 6.27 -13.95 17.23
C VAL A 281 5.38 -12.95 16.49
N VAL A 282 5.29 -11.74 17.05
CA VAL A 282 4.65 -10.61 16.39
C VAL A 282 5.71 -9.58 16.00
N VAL A 283 5.69 -9.13 14.75
CA VAL A 283 6.59 -8.07 14.28
C VAL A 283 5.85 -6.73 14.32
N ALA A 284 6.36 -5.79 15.10
CA ALA A 284 5.91 -4.41 15.13
C ALA A 284 6.49 -3.64 13.94
N PRO A 285 5.82 -2.60 13.45
CA PRO A 285 6.35 -1.81 12.34
C PRO A 285 7.51 -0.87 12.77
N GLU A 286 7.72 -0.63 14.06
CA GLU A 286 8.84 0.13 14.63
C GLU A 286 10.14 -0.70 14.66
N ILE A 287 10.59 -1.15 13.49
CA ILE A 287 11.83 -1.88 13.25
C ILE A 287 12.63 -1.22 12.12
N GLU A 288 13.95 -1.38 12.14
CA GLU A 288 14.84 -0.82 11.11
C GLU A 288 15.09 -1.84 9.99
N MET A 289 15.20 -3.12 10.35
CA MET A 289 15.36 -4.21 9.40
C MET A 289 14.10 -4.39 8.53
N ASP A 290 14.30 -4.89 7.31
CA ASP A 290 13.17 -5.34 6.50
C ASP A 290 12.36 -6.41 7.29
N PRO A 291 11.05 -6.20 7.54
CA PRO A 291 10.21 -7.18 8.23
C PRO A 291 10.27 -8.57 7.59
N ASP A 292 10.49 -8.68 6.29
CA ASP A 292 10.54 -9.95 5.59
C ASP A 292 11.73 -10.81 6.02
N ILE A 293 12.86 -10.18 6.39
CA ILE A 293 14.03 -10.90 6.93
C ILE A 293 13.68 -11.55 8.27
N ILE A 294 13.00 -10.81 9.14
CA ILE A 294 12.58 -11.30 10.46
C ILE A 294 11.52 -12.40 10.31
N ILE A 295 10.56 -12.20 9.40
CA ILE A 295 9.50 -13.18 9.16
C ILE A 295 10.06 -14.47 8.55
N GLN A 296 11.01 -14.38 7.61
CA GLN A 296 11.70 -15.56 7.08
C GLN A 296 12.43 -16.30 8.19
N ALA A 297 13.14 -15.57 9.06
CA ALA A 297 13.83 -16.18 10.20
C ALA A 297 12.86 -16.87 11.17
N CYS A 298 11.64 -16.34 11.37
CA CYS A 298 10.60 -17.04 12.13
C CYS A 298 10.24 -18.37 11.47
N VAL A 299 9.95 -18.36 10.17
CA VAL A 299 9.57 -19.56 9.42
C VAL A 299 10.67 -20.62 9.46
N ASP A 300 11.91 -20.22 9.18
CA ASP A 300 13.08 -21.12 9.14
C ASP A 300 13.35 -21.77 10.51
N ALA A 301 13.07 -21.06 11.59
CA ALA A 301 13.26 -21.54 12.96
C ALA A 301 12.03 -22.24 13.55
N ASN A 302 11.00 -22.54 12.75
CA ASN A 302 9.73 -23.12 13.20
C ASN A 302 9.04 -22.30 14.29
N LEU A 303 9.17 -20.97 14.27
CA LEU A 303 8.41 -20.04 15.09
C LEU A 303 7.11 -19.67 14.37
N ALA A 304 6.03 -19.44 15.12
CA ALA A 304 4.75 -19.06 14.55
C ALA A 304 4.68 -17.54 14.35
N TYR A 305 4.54 -17.07 13.12
CA TYR A 305 4.35 -15.65 12.85
C TYR A 305 2.88 -15.24 13.04
N SER A 306 2.64 -14.09 13.68
CA SER A 306 1.31 -13.47 13.74
C SER A 306 1.35 -11.98 13.43
N GLU A 307 0.35 -11.52 12.67
CA GLU A 307 0.12 -10.09 12.45
C GLU A 307 -0.47 -9.37 13.66
N LYS A 308 -1.16 -10.10 14.53
CA LYS A 308 -1.91 -9.54 15.65
C LYS A 308 -1.38 -10.08 16.96
N LEU A 309 -1.38 -9.23 17.98
CA LEU A 309 -1.20 -9.68 19.36
C LEU A 309 -2.36 -10.57 19.77
N THR A 310 -2.05 -11.79 20.16
CA THR A 310 -3.00 -12.76 20.70
C THR A 310 -2.73 -12.98 22.19
N ARG A 311 -3.46 -13.90 22.83
CA ARG A 311 -3.12 -14.37 24.18
C ARG A 311 -1.95 -15.36 24.19
N GLN A 312 -1.59 -15.90 23.02
CA GLN A 312 -0.49 -16.84 22.85
C GLN A 312 0.81 -16.15 22.43
N THR A 313 0.81 -14.84 22.19
CA THR A 313 2.02 -14.14 21.75
C THR A 313 3.15 -14.31 22.75
N SER A 314 4.25 -14.86 22.27
CA SER A 314 5.42 -15.18 23.08
C SER A 314 6.38 -14.01 23.18
N VAL A 315 6.57 -13.28 22.07
CA VAL A 315 7.51 -12.15 21.96
C VAL A 315 7.08 -11.20 20.86
N VAL A 316 7.41 -9.92 21.02
CA VAL A 316 7.26 -8.90 19.96
C VAL A 316 8.63 -8.39 19.53
N VAL A 317 8.84 -8.32 18.22
CA VAL A 317 10.04 -7.68 17.64
C VAL A 317 9.74 -6.20 17.40
N CYS A 318 10.48 -5.32 18.06
CA CYS A 318 10.31 -3.86 18.07
C CYS A 318 11.61 -3.19 18.55
N ASN A 319 12.11 -2.20 17.81
CA ASN A 319 13.30 -1.42 18.18
C ASN A 319 12.95 -0.25 19.12
N GLN A 320 11.73 0.26 19.04
CA GLN A 320 11.31 1.38 19.87
C GLN A 320 11.02 0.93 21.31
N THR A 321 11.71 1.54 22.28
CA THR A 321 11.60 1.23 23.71
C THR A 321 11.06 2.39 24.56
N ARG A 322 10.83 3.56 23.96
CA ARG A 322 10.29 4.76 24.61
C ARG A 322 9.10 5.28 23.82
N ASP A 323 8.14 5.90 24.52
CA ASP A 323 6.94 6.48 23.92
C ASP A 323 6.22 5.50 22.98
N ILE A 324 6.19 4.23 23.39
CA ILE A 324 5.67 3.16 22.55
C ILE A 324 4.16 3.33 22.34
N ASP A 325 3.73 3.03 21.13
CA ASP A 325 2.34 3.00 20.73
C ASP A 325 1.97 1.65 20.09
N GLY A 326 0.75 1.55 19.55
CA GLY A 326 0.32 0.41 18.76
C GLY A 326 0.60 -0.97 19.39
N LYS A 327 1.30 -1.84 18.63
CA LYS A 327 1.58 -3.22 19.06
C LYS A 327 2.54 -3.25 20.26
N ALA A 328 3.61 -2.45 20.26
CA ALA A 328 4.57 -2.44 21.35
C ALA A 328 3.92 -2.04 22.68
N MET A 329 3.11 -0.98 22.68
CA MET A 329 2.36 -0.53 23.85
C MET A 329 1.42 -1.61 24.40
N HIS A 330 0.67 -2.28 23.51
CA HIS A 330 -0.23 -3.35 23.92
C HIS A 330 0.50 -4.60 24.43
N ALA A 331 1.70 -4.88 23.90
CA ALA A 331 2.55 -5.97 24.38
C ALA A 331 3.03 -5.70 25.81
N GLN A 332 3.55 -4.49 26.08
CA GLN A 332 3.99 -4.10 27.41
C GLN A 332 2.84 -4.17 28.43
N ARG A 333 1.64 -3.68 28.09
CA ARG A 333 0.45 -3.77 28.96
C ARG A 333 0.06 -5.21 29.31
N LYS A 334 0.41 -6.18 28.47
CA LYS A 334 0.14 -7.61 28.66
C LYS A 334 1.33 -8.37 29.23
N GLY A 335 2.44 -7.69 29.56
CA GLY A 335 3.66 -8.33 30.03
C GLY A 335 4.38 -9.18 28.97
N ILE A 336 4.11 -8.94 27.68
CA ILE A 336 4.80 -9.64 26.59
C ILE A 336 6.14 -8.93 26.34
N PRO A 337 7.28 -9.66 26.35
CA PRO A 337 8.59 -9.06 26.16
C PRO A 337 8.78 -8.50 24.74
N LEU A 338 9.57 -7.44 24.66
CA LEU A 338 10.04 -6.84 23.42
C LEU A 338 11.50 -7.26 23.16
N LEU A 339 11.83 -7.52 21.91
CA LEU A 339 13.21 -7.68 21.42
C LEU A 339 13.42 -6.73 20.25
N SER A 340 14.57 -6.05 20.17
CA SER A 340 14.96 -5.38 18.93
C SER A 340 15.16 -6.40 17.82
N ASP A 341 15.07 -5.96 16.57
CA ASP A 341 15.35 -6.80 15.40
C ASP A 341 16.74 -7.46 15.48
N VAL A 342 17.80 -6.71 15.86
CA VAL A 342 19.15 -7.24 16.07
C VAL A 342 19.17 -8.31 17.16
N ALA A 343 18.53 -8.05 18.30
CA ALA A 343 18.48 -9.00 19.41
C ALA A 343 17.70 -10.27 19.03
N PHE A 344 16.59 -10.12 18.31
CA PHE A 344 15.79 -11.23 17.79
C PHE A 344 16.60 -12.08 16.80
N MET A 345 17.30 -11.46 15.85
CA MET A 345 18.15 -12.17 14.88
C MET A 345 19.34 -12.88 15.52
N ALA A 346 19.83 -12.40 16.67
CA ALA A 346 20.82 -13.11 17.48
C ALA A 346 20.22 -14.27 18.30
N ALA A 347 18.95 -14.16 18.68
CA ALA A 347 18.23 -15.20 19.42
C ALA A 347 17.75 -16.33 18.51
N VAL A 348 17.27 -16.02 17.30
CA VAL A 348 16.71 -16.99 16.35
C VAL A 348 17.74 -18.03 15.89
N LYS A 349 19.04 -17.66 15.87
CA LYS A 349 20.16 -18.57 15.57
C LYS A 349 20.37 -19.68 16.61
N ARG A 350 19.72 -19.61 17.77
CA ARG A 350 19.91 -20.51 18.93
C ARG A 350 18.57 -21.05 19.43
N VAL A 351 17.58 -21.17 18.55
CA VAL A 351 16.25 -21.70 18.88
C VAL A 351 16.38 -23.18 19.28
N LYS A 352 15.76 -23.54 20.40
CA LYS A 352 15.64 -24.93 20.85
C LYS A 352 14.45 -25.62 20.18
N GLU A 353 14.51 -26.93 20.08
CA GLU A 353 13.42 -27.76 19.58
C GLU A 353 12.14 -27.56 20.41
N GLY A 354 11.01 -27.56 19.70
CA GLY A 354 9.67 -27.48 20.28
C GLY A 354 9.02 -28.86 20.39
N VAL A 355 7.80 -28.90 20.91
CA VAL A 355 7.00 -30.13 21.01
C VAL A 355 5.86 -30.08 20.01
N GLU A 356 5.50 -31.21 19.41
CA GLU A 356 4.34 -31.30 18.52
C GLU A 356 3.03 -30.97 19.24
N LYS A 357 2.05 -30.43 18.50
CA LYS A 357 0.69 -30.30 19.02
C LYS A 357 0.07 -31.69 19.21
N GLN A 358 -0.57 -31.90 20.37
CA GLN A 358 -1.39 -33.08 20.64
C GLN A 358 -2.75 -33.00 19.96
#